data_AF-A0AAN6D3R4-F1
#
_entry.id   AF-A0AAN6D3R4-F1
#
_cell.length_a   1.000
_cell.length_b   1.000
_cell.length_c   1.000
_cell.angle_alpha   90.00
_cell.angle_beta   90.00
_cell.angle_gamma   90.00
#
_symmetry.space_group_name_H-M   'P 1'
#
loop_
_entity.id
_entity.type
_entity.pdbx_description
1 polymer ?
#
loop_
_entity_poly.entity_id
_entity_poly.type
_entity_poly.pdbx_seq_one_letter_code
_entity_poly.pdbx_strand_id
1 'polypeptide(L)'
;MRNIMTLGRIVRLRNWLNQCGNSTEFDSSSFEKEIDELVLENRKLVNLKTNRDLAPNVRFSILICYALGYSAVILYDRVCRPSIRTNDRCQSAATEIMKITIELAGLRDSPYPKSQLWPFPLLIAGVETTDPIYQRWILDQFVEYEKQGWGVHMTKAIALLEECYLRQASAGTRVDLGDVMDSTTGAFVL
;
A
#
# COMPACT_ATOMS: atom_id res chain seq x y z
N MET A 1 -10.39 11.91 -1.90
CA MET A 1 -11.06 11.24 -3.05
C MET A 1 -10.07 10.89 -4.17
N ARG A 2 -9.20 11.81 -4.63
CA ARG A 2 -8.20 11.55 -5.69
C ARG A 2 -7.34 10.30 -5.45
N ASN A 3 -6.77 10.11 -4.26
CA ASN A 3 -5.99 8.90 -3.92
C ASN A 3 -6.73 7.58 -4.18
N ILE A 4 -7.99 7.47 -3.76
CA ILE A 4 -8.80 6.26 -3.95
C ILE A 4 -9.14 6.06 -5.44
N MET A 5 -9.43 7.15 -6.16
CA MET A 5 -9.68 7.09 -7.60
C MET A 5 -8.44 6.63 -8.37
N THR A 6 -7.25 7.10 -7.99
CA THR A 6 -5.98 6.63 -8.57
C THR A 6 -5.77 5.14 -8.34
N LEU A 7 -6.03 4.62 -7.14
CA LEU A 7 -5.96 3.19 -6.85
C LEU A 7 -6.97 2.39 -7.70
N GLY A 8 -8.21 2.87 -7.82
CA GLY A 8 -9.22 2.25 -8.69
C GLY A 8 -8.79 2.20 -10.16
N ARG A 9 -8.12 3.26 -10.65
CA ARG A 9 -7.56 3.30 -12.01
C ARG A 9 -6.43 2.29 -12.20
N ILE A 10 -5.56 2.10 -11.20
CA ILE A 10 -4.51 1.06 -11.24
C ILE A 10 -5.11 -0.34 -11.33
N VAL A 11 -6.18 -0.63 -10.57
CA VAL A 11 -6.88 -1.93 -10.65
C VAL A 11 -7.47 -2.16 -12.04
N ARG A 12 -8.07 -1.12 -12.65
CA ARG A 12 -8.56 -1.21 -14.04
C ARG A 12 -7.41 -1.45 -15.03
N LEU A 13 -6.30 -0.72 -14.85
CA LEU A 13 -5.11 -0.90 -15.66
C LEU A 13 -4.60 -2.35 -15.59
N ARG A 14 -4.50 -2.95 -14.39
CA ARG A 14 -4.11 -4.37 -14.23
C ARG A 14 -4.94 -5.29 -15.10
N ASN A 15 -6.27 -5.14 -15.06
CA ASN A 15 -7.17 -6.04 -15.75
C ASN A 15 -7.15 -5.83 -17.27
N TRP A 16 -6.91 -4.60 -17.74
CA TRP A 16 -7.13 -4.19 -19.13
C TRP A 16 -5.83 -3.80 -19.85
N LEU A 17 -4.65 -3.94 -19.22
CA LEU A 17 -3.36 -3.50 -19.76
C LEU A 17 -3.12 -4.01 -21.19
N ASN A 18 -3.45 -5.27 -21.44
CA ASN A 18 -3.28 -5.93 -22.75
C ASN A 18 -4.28 -5.44 -23.82
N GLN A 19 -5.32 -4.71 -23.41
CA GLN A 19 -6.40 -4.19 -24.24
C GLN A 19 -6.33 -2.66 -24.40
N CYS A 20 -5.42 -1.98 -23.69
CA CYS A 20 -5.30 -0.51 -23.66
C CYS A 20 -4.70 0.12 -24.94
N GLY A 21 -4.67 -0.60 -26.06
CA GLY A 21 -4.09 -0.12 -27.32
C GLY A 21 -4.63 1.27 -27.71
N ASN A 22 -3.76 2.28 -27.60
CA ASN A 22 -3.97 3.71 -27.89
C ASN A 22 -4.91 4.50 -26.95
N SER A 23 -5.23 4.00 -25.75
CA SER A 23 -5.97 4.81 -24.77
C SER A 23 -5.08 5.86 -24.12
N THR A 24 -5.40 7.14 -24.29
CA THR A 24 -4.74 8.25 -23.58
C THR A 24 -5.00 8.22 -22.07
N GLU A 25 -6.05 7.53 -21.61
CA GLU A 25 -6.36 7.36 -20.18
C GLU A 25 -5.33 6.47 -19.46
N PHE A 26 -4.66 5.61 -20.21
CA PHE A 26 -3.71 4.60 -19.72
C PHE A 26 -2.34 4.72 -20.39
N ASP A 27 -1.99 5.89 -20.92
CA ASP A 27 -0.59 6.15 -21.27
C ASP A 27 0.26 6.02 -20.00
N SER A 28 1.17 5.03 -20.01
CA SER A 28 1.99 4.65 -18.87
C SER A 28 2.79 5.85 -18.36
N SER A 29 3.39 6.64 -19.25
CA SER A 29 4.22 7.77 -18.85
C SER A 29 3.41 8.90 -18.20
N SER A 30 2.24 9.21 -18.75
CA SER A 30 1.34 10.24 -18.23
C SER A 30 0.74 9.84 -16.88
N PHE A 31 0.36 8.57 -16.72
CA PHE A 31 -0.22 8.10 -15.46
C PHE A 31 0.82 7.99 -14.34
N GLU A 32 2.04 7.57 -14.65
CA GLU A 32 3.17 7.58 -13.70
C GLU A 32 3.43 9.00 -13.17
N LYS A 33 3.40 10.00 -14.06
CA LYS A 33 3.55 11.41 -13.68
C LYS A 33 2.41 11.89 -12.78
N GLU A 34 1.17 11.50 -13.06
CA GLU A 34 0.03 11.85 -12.21
C GLU A 34 0.16 11.26 -10.79
N ILE A 35 0.69 10.03 -10.67
CA ILE A 35 0.99 9.41 -9.37
C ILE A 35 2.09 10.21 -8.65
N ASP A 36 3.13 10.64 -9.35
CA ASP A 36 4.20 11.45 -8.75
C ASP A 36 3.70 12.82 -8.27
N GLU A 37 2.84 13.47 -9.04
CA GLU A 37 2.18 14.72 -8.65
C GLU A 37 1.33 14.52 -7.39
N LEU A 38 0.60 13.41 -7.32
CA LEU A 38 -0.22 13.05 -6.15
C LEU A 38 0.62 12.85 -4.89
N VAL A 39 1.76 12.14 -5.00
CA VAL A 39 2.69 11.95 -3.88
C VAL A 39 3.29 13.29 -3.45
N LEU A 40 3.65 14.15 -4.41
CA LEU A 40 4.20 15.48 -4.12
C LEU A 40 3.19 16.38 -3.41
N GLU A 41 1.93 16.38 -3.84
CA GLU A 41 0.83 17.11 -3.18
C GLU A 41 0.65 16.64 -1.74
N ASN A 42 0.56 15.33 -1.51
CA ASN A 42 0.43 14.77 -0.17
C ASN A 42 1.64 15.09 0.72
N ARG A 43 2.86 15.04 0.17
CA ARG A 43 4.08 15.43 0.88
C ARG A 43 4.05 16.90 1.31
N LYS A 44 3.59 17.79 0.43
CA LYS A 44 3.44 19.22 0.77
C LYS A 44 2.50 19.39 1.95
N LEU A 45 1.35 18.70 1.96
CA LEU A 45 0.39 18.74 3.06
C LEU A 45 1.00 18.26 4.39
N VAL A 46 1.78 17.16 4.37
CA VAL A 46 2.49 16.65 5.56
C VAL A 46 3.49 17.67 6.10
N ASN A 47 4.23 18.36 5.21
CA ASN A 47 5.29 19.28 5.58
C ASN A 47 4.82 20.72 5.89
N LEU A 48 3.52 21.02 5.79
CA LEU A 48 3.02 22.33 6.21
C LEU A 48 3.32 22.54 7.70
N LYS A 49 3.94 23.67 8.05
CA LYS A 49 4.30 23.99 9.45
C LYS A 49 3.10 23.88 10.39
N THR A 50 1.91 24.26 9.91
CA THR A 50 0.65 24.15 10.64
C THR A 50 0.22 22.72 10.92
N ASN A 51 0.75 21.71 10.22
CA ASN A 51 0.34 20.31 10.38
C ASN A 51 0.65 19.75 11.77
N ARG A 52 1.77 20.16 12.37
CA ARG A 52 2.10 19.77 13.75
C ARG A 52 1.14 20.35 14.79
N ASP A 53 0.48 21.46 14.44
CA ASP A 53 -0.50 22.15 15.28
C ASP A 53 -1.94 21.73 14.96
N LEU A 54 -2.15 20.85 13.96
CA LEU A 54 -3.49 20.35 13.61
C LEU A 54 -4.01 19.38 14.66
N ALA A 55 -5.34 19.34 14.79
CA ALA A 55 -6.01 18.32 15.58
C ALA A 55 -5.56 16.91 15.13
N PRO A 56 -5.33 15.97 16.07
CA PRO A 56 -4.80 14.63 15.75
C PRO A 56 -5.53 13.89 14.63
N ASN A 57 -6.86 14.06 14.55
CA ASN A 57 -7.70 13.40 13.54
C ASN A 57 -7.44 13.91 12.12
N VAL A 58 -7.11 15.20 11.97
CA VAL A 58 -6.78 15.80 10.67
C VAL A 58 -5.41 15.31 10.22
N ARG A 59 -4.42 15.33 11.12
CA ARG A 59 -3.08 14.78 10.84
C ARG A 59 -3.14 13.29 10.48
N PHE A 60 -3.93 12.51 11.22
CA PHE A 60 -4.16 11.09 10.94
C PHE A 60 -4.69 10.88 9.51
N SER A 61 -5.66 11.70 9.08
CA SER A 61 -6.24 11.63 7.73
C SER A 61 -5.24 12.02 6.64
N ILE A 62 -4.41 13.04 6.88
CA ILE A 62 -3.35 13.46 5.94
C ILE A 62 -2.31 12.34 5.76
N LEU A 63 -1.89 11.72 6.86
CA LEU A 63 -0.92 10.62 6.84
C LEU A 63 -1.44 9.40 6.08
N ILE A 64 -2.71 9.03 6.27
CA ILE A 64 -3.34 7.96 5.48
C ILE A 64 -3.35 8.31 3.99
N CYS A 65 -3.74 9.53 3.64
CA CYS A 65 -3.70 9.98 2.25
C CYS A 65 -2.29 9.88 1.65
N TYR A 66 -1.27 10.23 2.43
CA TYR A 66 0.11 10.13 2.00
C TYR A 66 0.55 8.67 1.78
N ALA A 67 0.18 7.77 2.70
CA ALA A 67 0.46 6.35 2.57
C ALA A 67 -0.23 5.74 1.33
N LEU A 68 -1.47 6.14 1.03
CA LEU A 68 -2.18 5.69 -0.17
C LEU A 68 -1.49 6.14 -1.47
N GLY A 69 -0.88 7.33 -1.47
CA GLY A 69 -0.07 7.80 -2.60
C GLY A 69 1.12 6.87 -2.86
N TYR A 70 1.82 6.44 -1.80
CA TYR A 70 2.91 5.47 -1.92
C TYR A 70 2.43 4.07 -2.31
N SER A 71 1.24 3.65 -1.85
CA SER A 71 0.63 2.41 -2.32
C SER A 71 0.35 2.45 -3.82
N ALA A 72 -0.08 3.59 -4.35
CA ALA A 72 -0.28 3.77 -5.79
C ALA A 72 1.03 3.62 -6.58
N VAL A 73 2.15 4.18 -6.08
CA VAL A 73 3.48 3.99 -6.68
C VAL A 73 3.83 2.50 -6.78
N ILE A 74 3.69 1.76 -5.67
CA ILE A 74 4.03 0.33 -5.62
C ILE A 74 3.13 -0.46 -6.59
N LEU A 75 1.81 -0.30 -6.49
CA LEU A 75 0.86 -1.08 -7.27
C LEU A 75 0.99 -0.82 -8.76
N TYR A 76 1.18 0.45 -9.16
CA TYR A 76 1.41 0.81 -10.55
C TYR A 76 2.67 0.14 -11.11
N ASP A 77 3.77 0.17 -10.36
CA ASP A 77 5.02 -0.44 -10.79
C ASP A 77 4.90 -1.97 -10.88
N ARG A 78 4.18 -2.62 -9.97
CA ARG A 78 3.89 -4.06 -10.03
C ARG A 78 3.12 -4.44 -11.29
N VAL A 79 2.16 -3.62 -11.71
CA VAL A 79 1.39 -3.84 -12.94
C VAL A 79 2.26 -3.67 -14.19
N CYS A 80 3.10 -2.63 -14.22
CA CYS A 80 3.92 -2.33 -15.39
C CYS A 80 5.17 -3.21 -15.51
N ARG A 81 5.70 -3.70 -14.39
CA ARG A 81 6.97 -4.45 -14.30
C ARG A 81 6.79 -5.69 -13.41
N PRO A 82 5.96 -6.66 -13.79
CA PRO A 82 5.69 -7.84 -12.96
C PRO A 82 6.88 -8.81 -12.86
N SER A 83 7.77 -8.82 -13.86
CA SER A 83 8.85 -9.79 -13.97
C SER A 83 10.09 -9.50 -13.10
N ILE A 84 10.12 -8.38 -12.38
CA ILE A 84 11.19 -8.05 -11.44
C ILE A 84 10.70 -8.23 -10.01
N ARG A 85 11.59 -8.46 -9.02
CA ARG A 85 11.18 -8.55 -7.61
C ARG A 85 10.75 -7.21 -7.01
N THR A 86 11.51 -6.16 -7.28
CA THR A 86 11.29 -4.78 -6.81
C THR A 86 12.28 -3.85 -7.52
N ASN A 87 12.14 -2.54 -7.32
CA ASN A 87 13.15 -1.52 -7.59
C ASN A 87 13.30 -0.55 -6.39
N ASP A 88 14.27 0.36 -6.46
CA ASP A 88 14.58 1.31 -5.40
C ASP A 88 13.42 2.27 -5.08
N ARG A 89 12.65 2.67 -6.10
CA ARG A 89 11.49 3.55 -5.93
C ARG A 89 10.41 2.87 -5.09
N CYS A 90 10.12 1.61 -5.38
CA CYS A 90 9.16 0.82 -4.64
C CYS A 90 9.62 0.50 -3.21
N GLN A 91 10.91 0.16 -3.01
CA GLN A 91 11.45 -0.02 -1.65
C GLN A 91 11.41 1.28 -0.84
N SER A 92 11.71 2.42 -1.46
CA SER A 92 11.60 3.73 -0.83
C SER A 92 10.15 4.05 -0.45
N ALA A 93 9.19 3.79 -1.34
CA ALA A 93 7.77 3.95 -1.06
C ALA A 93 7.29 3.07 0.11
N ALA A 94 7.72 1.80 0.15
CA ALA A 94 7.40 0.89 1.24
C ALA A 94 7.97 1.40 2.58
N THR A 95 9.22 1.88 2.57
CA THR A 95 9.88 2.47 3.74
C THR A 95 9.11 3.69 4.27
N GLU A 96 8.61 4.56 3.38
CA GLU A 96 7.81 5.72 3.79
C GLU A 96 6.46 5.31 4.38
N ILE A 97 5.79 4.28 3.84
CA ILE A 97 4.58 3.72 4.45
C ILE A 97 4.88 3.21 5.86
N MET A 98 5.99 2.50 6.07
CA MET A 98 6.38 2.01 7.40
C MET A 98 6.62 3.14 8.40
N LYS A 99 7.27 4.23 7.98
CA LYS A 99 7.44 5.43 8.82
C LYS A 99 6.09 6.05 9.19
N ILE A 100 5.17 6.14 8.21
CA ILE A 100 3.80 6.62 8.45
C ILE A 100 3.07 5.72 9.45
N THR A 101 3.22 4.39 9.36
CA THR A 101 2.65 3.44 10.34
C THR A 101 3.07 3.77 11.76
N ILE A 102 4.37 4.03 11.98
CA ILE A 102 4.92 4.37 13.29
C ILE A 102 4.34 5.70 13.77
N GLU A 103 4.24 6.70 12.90
CA GLU A 103 3.65 7.99 13.24
C GLU A 103 2.15 7.88 13.58
N LEU A 104 1.40 7.10 12.81
CA LEU A 104 -0.01 6.83 13.05
C LEU A 104 -0.22 6.13 14.40
N ALA A 105 0.67 5.20 14.79
CA ALA A 105 0.61 4.54 16.09
C ALA A 105 0.73 5.54 17.25
N GLY A 106 1.61 6.55 17.12
CA GLY A 106 1.75 7.62 18.11
C GLY A 106 0.56 8.58 18.20
N LEU A 107 -0.31 8.62 17.19
CA LEU A 107 -1.52 9.45 17.16
C LEU A 107 -2.79 8.71 17.58
N ARG A 108 -2.71 7.40 17.81
CA ARG A 108 -3.85 6.60 18.26
C ARG A 108 -4.08 6.80 19.75
N ASP A 109 -5.30 7.20 20.08
CA ASP A 109 -5.85 7.28 21.44
C ASP A 109 -6.73 6.07 21.78
N SER A 110 -6.92 5.17 20.81
CA SER A 110 -7.84 4.05 20.87
C SER A 110 -7.23 2.84 20.16
N PRO A 111 -7.48 1.62 20.68
CA PRO A 111 -7.06 0.39 20.02
C PRO A 111 -7.84 0.14 18.73
N TYR A 112 -8.94 0.86 18.45
CA TYR A 112 -9.77 0.62 17.28
C TYR A 112 -9.30 1.41 16.03
N PRO A 113 -9.54 0.89 14.81
CA PRO A 113 -9.22 1.59 13.57
C PRO A 113 -9.99 2.91 13.47
N LYS A 114 -9.26 4.03 13.40
CA LYS A 114 -9.84 5.35 13.08
C LYS A 114 -10.19 5.52 11.59
N SER A 115 -9.78 4.59 10.74
CA SER A 115 -10.06 4.61 9.30
C SER A 115 -10.08 3.21 8.73
N GLN A 116 -11.06 2.93 7.88
CA GLN A 116 -11.15 1.70 7.08
C GLN A 116 -10.09 1.65 5.98
N LEU A 117 -9.46 2.78 5.63
CA LEU A 117 -8.39 2.80 4.62
C LEU A 117 -7.06 2.26 5.18
N TRP A 118 -6.96 2.05 6.49
CA TRP A 118 -5.84 1.37 7.14
C TRP A 118 -6.32 -0.01 7.62
N PRO A 119 -5.60 -1.12 7.36
CA PRO A 119 -4.15 -1.22 7.14
C PRO A 119 -3.70 -1.48 5.70
N PHE A 120 -4.55 -1.25 4.69
CA PHE A 120 -4.24 -1.54 3.29
C PHE A 120 -2.84 -1.04 2.83
N PRO A 121 -2.40 0.21 3.08
CA PRO A 121 -1.07 0.64 2.68
C PRO A 121 0.06 -0.20 3.26
N LEU A 122 -0.08 -0.60 4.53
CA LEU A 122 0.92 -1.43 5.21
C LEU A 122 1.00 -2.83 4.60
N LEU A 123 -0.13 -3.41 4.18
CA LEU A 123 -0.13 -4.66 3.42
C LEU A 123 0.71 -4.51 2.14
N ILE A 124 0.45 -3.45 1.36
CA ILE A 124 1.16 -3.20 0.09
C ILE A 124 2.66 -3.01 0.33
N ALA A 125 3.04 -2.29 1.38
CA ALA A 125 4.46 -2.16 1.78
C ALA A 125 5.08 -3.50 2.15
N GLY A 126 4.33 -4.37 2.85
CA GLY A 126 4.76 -5.72 3.21
C GLY A 126 5.10 -6.54 1.99
N VAL A 127 4.15 -6.68 1.07
CA VAL A 127 4.31 -7.44 -0.18
C VAL A 127 5.55 -6.98 -0.96
N GLU A 128 5.80 -5.67 -1.01
CA GLU A 128 6.86 -5.11 -1.84
C GLU A 128 8.25 -5.24 -1.19
N THR A 129 8.36 -5.03 0.12
CA THR A 129 9.63 -5.03 0.85
C THR A 129 10.39 -6.34 0.69
N THR A 130 11.71 -6.27 0.51
CA THR A 130 12.59 -7.45 0.39
C THR A 130 13.38 -7.77 1.65
N ASP A 131 13.53 -6.81 2.56
CA ASP A 131 14.26 -7.00 3.81
C ASP A 131 13.46 -7.90 4.78
N PRO A 132 14.00 -9.07 5.19
CA PRO A 132 13.32 -9.98 6.10
C PRO A 132 12.97 -9.36 7.46
N ILE A 133 13.77 -8.42 7.96
CA ILE A 133 13.53 -7.72 9.23
C ILE A 133 12.27 -6.87 9.11
N TYR A 134 12.13 -6.14 8.01
CA TYR A 134 10.96 -5.31 7.75
C TYR A 134 9.72 -6.15 7.43
N GLN A 135 9.87 -7.22 6.65
CA GLN A 135 8.79 -8.18 6.41
C GLN A 135 8.24 -8.76 7.71
N ARG A 136 9.13 -9.15 8.63
CA ARG A 136 8.75 -9.66 9.96
C ARG A 136 8.06 -8.59 10.80
N TRP A 137 8.63 -7.38 10.85
CA TRP A 137 8.04 -6.27 11.59
C TRP A 137 6.61 -5.97 11.11
N ILE A 138 6.36 -6.00 9.79
CA ILE A 138 5.02 -5.79 9.22
C ILE A 138 4.06 -6.91 9.65
N LEU A 139 4.47 -8.17 9.59
CA LEU A 139 3.66 -9.28 10.08
C LEU A 139 3.30 -9.11 11.56
N ASP A 140 4.26 -8.73 12.39
CA ASP A 140 4.03 -8.47 13.81
C ASP A 140 3.02 -7.32 14.03
N GLN A 141 3.00 -6.29 13.17
CA GLN A 141 1.95 -5.25 13.21
C GLN A 141 0.56 -5.81 12.92
N PHE A 142 0.41 -6.67 11.91
CA PHE A 142 -0.88 -7.29 11.60
C PHE A 142 -1.37 -8.24 12.70
N VAL A 143 -0.46 -9.00 13.31
CA VAL A 143 -0.76 -9.83 14.50
C VAL A 143 -1.25 -8.96 15.65
N GLU A 144 -0.64 -7.79 15.86
CA GLU A 144 -1.09 -6.86 16.88
C GLU A 144 -2.48 -6.27 16.57
N TYR A 145 -2.75 -5.92 15.31
CA TYR A 145 -4.08 -5.46 14.89
C TYR A 145 -5.15 -6.54 15.08
N GLU A 146 -4.83 -7.80 14.78
CA GLU A 146 -5.71 -8.94 15.06
C GLU A 146 -6.04 -9.06 16.56
N LYS A 147 -5.02 -8.99 17.43
CA LYS A 147 -5.20 -9.03 18.90
C LYS A 147 -6.03 -7.85 19.42
N GLN A 148 -5.91 -6.68 18.80
CA GLN A 148 -6.71 -5.50 19.12
C GLN A 148 -8.15 -5.57 18.58
N GLY A 149 -8.53 -6.66 17.90
CA GLY A 149 -9.89 -6.88 17.43
C GLY A 149 -10.24 -6.14 16.14
N TRP A 150 -9.25 -5.87 15.27
CA TRP A 150 -9.46 -5.18 13.98
C TRP A 150 -10.23 -6.02 12.94
N GLY A 151 -10.61 -7.24 13.30
CA GLY A 151 -11.47 -8.12 12.52
C GLY A 151 -10.73 -9.26 11.82
N VAL A 152 -11.53 -10.20 11.30
CA VAL A 152 -11.07 -11.47 10.67
C VAL A 152 -10.20 -11.24 9.43
N HIS A 153 -10.28 -10.06 8.82
CA HIS A 153 -9.47 -9.72 7.65
C HIS A 153 -7.97 -9.56 7.99
N MET A 154 -7.60 -9.34 9.26
CA MET A 154 -6.19 -9.32 9.67
C MET A 154 -5.54 -10.70 9.54
N THR A 155 -6.24 -11.76 9.98
CA THR A 155 -5.78 -13.14 9.81
C THR A 155 -5.53 -13.47 8.34
N LYS A 156 -6.44 -13.03 7.46
CA LYS A 156 -6.29 -13.19 6.00
C LYS A 156 -5.12 -12.38 5.46
N ALA A 157 -4.90 -11.15 5.94
CA ALA A 157 -3.77 -10.33 5.54
C ALA A 157 -2.42 -10.96 5.92
N ILE A 158 -2.33 -11.55 7.12
CA ILE A 158 -1.14 -12.29 7.57
C ILE A 158 -0.86 -13.47 6.62
N ALA A 159 -1.86 -14.33 6.39
CA ALA A 159 -1.72 -15.49 5.52
C ALA A 159 -1.34 -15.10 4.08
N LEU A 160 -1.93 -14.00 3.57
CA LEU A 160 -1.59 -13.45 2.25
C LEU A 160 -0.13 -12.97 2.19
N LEU A 161 0.35 -12.26 3.21
CA LEU A 161 1.73 -11.78 3.27
C LEU A 161 2.73 -12.94 3.32
N GLU A 162 2.49 -13.92 4.18
CA GLU A 162 3.34 -15.11 4.31
C GLU A 162 3.45 -15.85 2.97
N GLU A 163 2.32 -16.09 2.30
CA GLU A 163 2.30 -16.75 1.00
C GLU A 163 3.01 -15.91 -0.08
N CYS A 164 2.81 -14.59 -0.09
CA CYS A 164 3.54 -13.70 -0.98
C CYS A 164 5.05 -13.75 -0.73
N TYR A 165 5.50 -13.81 0.52
CA TYR A 165 6.92 -13.90 0.85
C TYR A 165 7.52 -15.22 0.33
N LEU A 166 6.83 -16.34 0.58
CA LEU A 166 7.26 -17.67 0.12
C LEU A 166 7.39 -17.73 -1.41
N ARG A 167 6.32 -17.33 -2.13
CA ARG A 167 6.30 -17.39 -3.60
C ARG A 167 7.31 -16.43 -4.23
N GLN A 168 7.40 -15.20 -3.74
CA GLN A 168 8.34 -14.21 -4.28
C GLN A 168 9.81 -14.57 -3.95
N ALA A 169 10.08 -15.21 -2.81
CA ALA A 169 11.42 -15.68 -2.47
C ALA A 169 11.85 -16.85 -3.38
N SER A 170 10.92 -17.76 -3.71
CA SER A 170 11.22 -18.88 -4.61
C SER A 170 11.34 -18.46 -6.08
N ALA A 171 10.50 -17.54 -6.55
CA ALA A 171 10.49 -17.13 -7.96
C ALA A 171 11.51 -16.02 -8.28
N GLY A 172 11.89 -15.21 -7.29
CA GLY A 172 12.73 -14.02 -7.52
C GLY A 172 12.02 -12.90 -8.29
N THR A 173 10.69 -12.96 -8.42
CA THR A 173 9.86 -11.98 -9.12
C THR A 173 8.66 -11.59 -8.27
N ARG A 174 7.88 -10.60 -8.70
CA ARG A 174 6.60 -10.28 -8.07
C ARG A 174 5.58 -11.37 -8.35
N VAL A 175 4.67 -11.54 -7.39
CA VAL A 175 3.45 -12.32 -7.55
C VAL A 175 2.26 -11.43 -7.83
N ASP A 176 1.29 -11.96 -8.56
CA ASP A 176 -0.02 -11.33 -8.67
C ASP A 176 -0.79 -11.51 -7.36
N LEU A 177 -1.19 -10.40 -6.73
CA LEU A 177 -1.88 -10.44 -5.44
C LEU A 177 -3.29 -11.03 -5.53
N GLY A 178 -4.00 -10.82 -6.63
CA GLY A 178 -5.32 -11.41 -6.83
C GLY A 178 -5.23 -12.93 -6.91
N ASP A 179 -4.26 -13.44 -7.68
CA ASP A 179 -4.07 -14.88 -7.84
C ASP A 179 -3.68 -15.55 -6.51
N VAL A 180 -2.82 -14.90 -5.72
CA VAL A 180 -2.46 -15.40 -4.39
C VAL A 180 -3.68 -15.39 -3.46
N MET A 181 -4.45 -14.30 -3.45
CA MET A 181 -5.67 -14.19 -2.65
C MET A 181 -6.65 -15.32 -2.97
N ASP A 182 -6.94 -15.55 -4.25
CA ASP A 182 -7.86 -16.60 -4.70
C ASP A 182 -7.40 -17.99 -4.30
N SER A 183 -6.09 -18.26 -4.37
CA SER A 183 -5.53 -19.57 -4.01
C SER A 183 -5.42 -19.85 -2.51
N THR A 184 -5.33 -18.81 -1.66
CA THR A 184 -4.95 -18.96 -0.24
C THR A 184 -6.04 -18.53 0.74
N THR A 185 -6.69 -17.39 0.50
CA THR A 185 -7.55 -16.73 1.51
C THR A 185 -8.98 -16.47 1.05
N GLY A 186 -9.22 -16.60 -0.26
CA GLY A 186 -10.37 -16.04 -0.97
C GLY A 186 -10.36 -14.51 -0.94
N ALA A 187 -11.05 -13.88 -1.90
CA ALA A 187 -11.13 -12.42 -1.96
C ALA A 187 -11.64 -11.79 -0.65
N PHE A 188 -10.99 -10.71 -0.20
CA PHE A 188 -11.39 -9.92 0.96
C PHE A 188 -11.01 -8.45 0.77
N VAL A 189 -11.64 -7.58 1.56
CA VAL A 189 -11.38 -6.14 1.57
C VAL A 189 -10.79 -5.78 2.93
N LEU A 190 -9.73 -4.98 2.92
CA LEU A 190 -9.13 -4.36 4.10
C LEU A 190 -9.65 -2.94 4.28
#